data_AF-Q56ZW0-F1
#
_entry.id   AF-Q56ZW0-F1
#
_cell.length_a   1.000
_cell.length_b   1.000
_cell.length_c   1.000
_cell.angle_alpha   90.00
_cell.angle_beta   90.00
_cell.angle_gamma   90.00
#
_symmetry.space_group_name_H-M   'P 1'
#
loop_
_entity.id
_entity.type
_entity.pdbx_description
1 polymer ?
#
loop_
_entity_poly.entity_id
_entity_poly.type
_entity_poly.pdbx_seq_one_letter_code
_entity_poly.pdbx_strand_id
1 'polypeptide(L)' 'HRLSTIRGVDCIGVIQDGRIVEQGSHSELVSRPEGAYSRLLQLQTHRI' A
#
# COMPACT_ATOMS: atom_id res chain seq x y z
N HIS A 1 -28.83 -3.95 10.76
CA HIS A 1 -28.10 -3.35 9.62
C HIS A 1 -27.07 -4.33 9.12
N ARG A 2 -27.18 -4.79 7.85
CA ARG A 2 -26.31 -5.82 7.29
C ARG A 2 -24.87 -5.30 7.12
N LEU A 3 -23.93 -6.03 7.72
CA LEU A 3 -22.48 -5.92 7.60
C LEU A 3 -22.00 -6.27 6.17
N SER A 4 -22.47 -5.55 5.16
CA SER A 4 -22.07 -5.74 3.77
C SER A 4 -21.19 -4.62 3.22
N THR A 5 -20.83 -3.64 4.07
CA THR A 5 -20.05 -2.44 3.70
C THR A 5 -18.53 -2.62 3.90
N ILE A 6 -18.09 -3.62 4.67
CA ILE A 6 -16.65 -3.87 4.95
C ILE A 6 -16.11 -4.93 3.97
N ARG A 7 -16.35 -4.71 2.67
CA ARG A 7 -15.86 -5.59 1.59
C ARG A 7 -14.58 -5.10 0.93
N GLY A 8 -14.05 -3.95 1.36
CA GLY A 8 -12.87 -3.37 0.74
C GLY A 8 -11.88 -2.83 1.74
N VAL A 9 -11.06 -3.71 2.29
CA VAL A 9 -9.71 -3.31 2.71
C VAL A 9 -8.86 -3.29 1.43
N ASP A 10 -9.24 -2.45 0.46
CA ASP A 10 -8.72 -2.45 -0.93
C ASP A 10 -7.72 -1.32 -1.18
N CYS A 11 -7.35 -0.57 -0.14
CA CYS A 11 -6.58 0.67 -0.31
C CYS A 11 -5.49 0.78 0.77
N ILE A 12 -4.24 0.65 0.33
CA ILE A 12 -3.04 0.91 1.09
C ILE A 12 -2.65 2.36 0.82
N GLY A 13 -2.47 3.15 1.88
CA GLY A 13 -1.88 4.49 1.81
C GLY A 13 -0.43 4.46 2.28
N VAL A 14 0.50 4.89 1.44
CA VAL A 14 1.91 5.09 1.80
C VAL A 14 2.10 6.51 2.28
N ILE A 15 2.66 6.67 3.48
CA ILE A 15 2.94 7.98 4.08
C ILE A 15 4.45 8.22 4.07
N GLN A 16 4.85 9.38 3.58
CA GLN A 16 6.22 9.87 3.63
C GLN A 16 6.19 11.34 4.09
N ASP A 17 7.04 11.70 5.05
CA ASP A 17 7.11 13.04 5.64
C ASP A 17 5.75 13.59 6.14
N GLY A 18 4.92 12.71 6.70
CA GLY A 18 3.60 13.07 7.22
C GLY A 18 2.54 13.34 6.14
N ARG A 19 2.82 13.04 4.88
CA ARG A 19 1.89 13.19 3.75
C ARG A 19 1.68 11.86 3.05
N ILE A 20 0.47 11.64 2.51
CA ILE A 20 0.18 10.47 1.69
C ILE A 20 0.84 10.68 0.33
N VAL A 21 1.81 9.84 -0.01
CA VAL A 21 2.54 9.88 -1.29
C VAL A 21 1.97 8.91 -2.31
N GLU A 22 1.37 7.80 -1.87
CA GLU A 22 0.67 6.87 -2.74
C GLU A 22 -0.55 6.27 -2.03
N GLN A 23 -1.59 5.97 -2.79
CA GLN A 23 -2.77 5.26 -2.29
C GLN A 23 -3.32 4.36 -3.40
N GLY A 24 -3.63 3.10 -3.07
CA GLY A 24 -4.19 2.15 -4.03
C GLY A 24 -4.20 0.72 -3.49
N SER A 25 -4.70 -0.22 -4.27
CA SER A 25 -4.63 -1.64 -3.91
C SER A 25 -3.20 -2.16 -3.92
N HIS A 26 -2.95 -3.26 -3.19
CA HIS A 26 -1.63 -3.90 -3.18
C HIS A 26 -1.13 -4.18 -4.61
N SER A 27 -1.97 -4.73 -5.47
CA SER A 27 -1.65 -5.01 -6.87
C SER A 27 -1.26 -3.76 -7.66
N GLU A 28 -1.97 -2.65 -7.48
CA GLU A 28 -1.65 -1.39 -8.16
C GLU A 28 -0.32 -0.81 -7.68
N LEU A 29 -0.07 -0.86 -6.37
CA LEU A 29 1.14 -0.30 -5.79
C LEU A 29 2.38 -1.15 -6.08
N VAL A 30 2.27 -2.49 -6.08
CA VAL A 30 3.35 -3.39 -6.47
C VAL A 30 3.67 -3.30 -7.97
N SER A 31 2.68 -2.95 -8.81
CA SER A 31 2.90 -2.76 -10.25
C SER A 31 3.81 -1.57 -10.57
N ARG A 32 4.07 -0.70 -9.57
CA ARG A 32 4.95 0.46 -9.68
C ARG A 32 6.30 0.14 -9.04
N PRO A 33 7.30 -0.35 -9.81
CA PRO A 33 8.60 -0.74 -9.26
C PRO A 33 9.37 0.43 -8.64
N GLU A 34 9.16 1.67 -9.10
CA GLU A 34 9.73 2.88 -8.50
C GLU A 34 8.81 3.55 -7.47
N GLY A 35 7.68 2.92 -7.14
CA GLY A 35 6.73 3.42 -6.14
C GLY A 35 7.29 3.37 -4.72
N ALA A 36 6.82 4.28 -3.87
CA ALA A 36 7.20 4.34 -2.47
C ALA A 36 6.82 3.02 -1.75
N TYR A 37 5.68 2.44 -2.13
CA TYR A 37 5.24 1.13 -1.61
C TYR A 37 6.23 0.00 -1.95
N SER A 38 6.60 -0.14 -3.23
CA SER A 38 7.49 -1.20 -3.70
C SER A 38 8.88 -1.10 -3.07
N ARG A 39 9.39 0.12 -2.89
CA ARG A 39 10.66 0.35 -2.22
C ARG A 39 10.63 -0.04 -0.75
N LEU A 40 9.56 0.29 -0.02
CA LEU A 40 9.36 -0.15 1.36
C LEU A 40 9.26 -1.68 1.45
N LEU A 41 8.55 -2.31 0.52
CA LEU A 41 8.41 -3.77 0.46
C LEU A 41 9.76 -4.47 0.23
N GLN A 42 10.59 -3.94 -0.67
CA GLN A 42 11.95 -4.44 -0.91
C GLN A 42 12.83 -4.34 0.34
N LEU A 43 12.78 -3.20 1.05
CA LEU A 43 13.53 -2.98 2.30
C LEU A 43 13.08 -3.95 3.42
N GLN A 44 11.77 -4.22 3.53
CA GLN A 44 11.23 -5.14 4.52
C GLN A 44 11.61 -6.60 4.23
N THR A 45 11.74 -6.97 2.95
CA THR A 45 12.09 -8.34 2.53
C THR A 45 13.58 -8.66 2.79
N HIS A 46 14.46 -7.66 2.86
CA HIS A 46 15.91 -7.82 3.09
C HIS A 46 16.33 -7.95 4.57
N ARG A 47 15.42 -8.26 5.48
CA ARG A 47 15.75 -8.64 6.87
C ARG A 47 15.90 -10.15 7.01
N ILE A 48 16.99 -10.71 6.50
CA ILE A 48 17.55 -12.02 6.91
C ILE A 48 19.06 -11.90 6.93
#